data_AF-A0A350DBK7-F1
#
_entry.id   AF-A0A350DBK7-F1
#
_cell.length_a   1.000
_cell.length_b   1.000
_cell.length_c   1.000
_cell.angle_alpha   90.00
_cell.angle_beta   90.00
_cell.angle_gamma   90.00
#
_symmetry.space_group_name_H-M   'P 1'
#
loop_
_entity.id
_entity.type
_entity.pdbx_description
1 polymer ?
#
loop_
_entity_poly.entity_id
_entity_poly.type
_entity_poly.pdbx_seq_one_letter_code
_entity_poly.pdbx_strand_id
1 'polypeptide(L)' 'FNVPDLEAAQAWFDEHDVTFVKRADQGKMKDVIFVKDPDGYWIEVIQADRMAAMGD' A
#
# COMPACT_ATOMS: atom_id res chain seq x y z
N PHE A 1 -5.66 -5.79 1.72
CA PHE A 1 -4.67 -6.88 1.74
C PHE A 1 -3.63 -6.55 2.80
N ASN A 2 -3.33 -7.48 3.72
CA ASN A 2 -2.34 -7.24 4.77
C ASN A 2 -0.99 -7.84 4.37
N VAL A 3 0.08 -7.06 4.52
CA VAL A 3 1.46 -7.48 4.28
C VAL A 3 2.30 -7.38 5.55
N PRO A 4 3.37 -8.18 5.69
CA PRO A 4 4.28 -8.08 6.84
C PRO A 4 5.23 -6.87 6.74
N ASP A 5 5.53 -6.40 5.53
CA ASP A 5 6.41 -5.26 5.26
C ASP A 5 5.84 -4.45 4.09
N LEU A 6 5.40 -3.22 4.37
CA LEU A 6 4.79 -2.34 3.39
C LEU A 6 5.80 -1.76 2.40
N GLU A 7 7.04 -1.51 2.84
CA GLU A 7 8.08 -0.93 2.00
C GLU A 7 8.58 -1.96 0.99
N ALA A 8 8.78 -3.21 1.44
CA ALA A 8 9.09 -4.32 0.55
C ALA A 8 7.96 -4.58 -0.46
N ALA A 9 6.70 -4.48 -0.04
CA ALA A 9 5.56 -4.60 -0.96
C ALA A 9 5.56 -3.47 -2.00
N GLN A 10 5.83 -2.23 -1.58
CA GLN A 10 5.92 -1.09 -2.51
C GLN A 10 7.03 -1.27 -3.54
N ALA A 11 8.22 -1.70 -3.10
CA ALA A 11 9.34 -1.97 -4.00
C ALA A 11 9.02 -3.08 -5.00
N TRP A 12 8.35 -4.15 -4.54
CA TRP A 12 7.90 -5.21 -5.43
C TRP A 12 6.91 -4.71 -6.49
N PHE A 13 5.95 -3.85 -6.10
CA PHE A 13 5.03 -3.22 -7.04
C PHE A 13 5.75 -2.33 -8.07
N ASP A 14 6.82 -1.63 -7.66
CA ASP A 14 7.66 -0.84 -8.56
C ASP A 14 8.41 -1.70 -9.58
N GLU A 15 8.97 -2.83 -9.15
CA GLU A 15 9.69 -3.76 -10.02
C GLU A 15 8.79 -4.47 -11.03
N HIS A 16 7.48 -4.55 -10.75
CA HIS A 16 6.50 -5.28 -11.57
C HIS A 16 5.54 -4.36 -12.33
N ASP A 17 5.88 -3.06 -12.46
CA ASP A 17 5.09 -2.06 -13.19
C ASP A 17 3.60 -2.01 -12.75
N VAL A 18 3.34 -2.23 -11.47
CA VAL A 18 1.98 -2.19 -10.93
C VAL A 18 1.46 -0.75 -10.93
N THR A 19 0.20 -0.58 -11.34
CA THR A 19 -0.41 0.75 -11.42
C THR A 19 -0.78 1.25 -10.02
N PHE A 20 -0.05 2.25 -9.53
CA PHE A 20 -0.35 2.92 -8.27
C PHE A 20 -1.49 3.93 -8.43
N VAL A 21 -2.44 3.87 -7.51
CA VAL A 21 -3.40 4.94 -7.24
C VAL A 21 -2.84 5.90 -6.19
N LYS A 22 -2.17 5.35 -5.16
CA LYS A 22 -1.56 6.09 -4.05
C LYS A 22 -0.41 5.28 -3.47
N ARG A 23 0.72 5.93 -3.25
CA ARG A 23 1.86 5.36 -2.50
C ARG A 23 1.73 5.57 -0.99
N ALA A 24 2.53 4.81 -0.23
CA ALA A 24 2.54 4.85 1.23
C ALA A 24 2.88 6.25 1.79
N ASP A 25 3.70 7.01 1.07
CA ASP A 25 4.17 8.33 1.47
C ASP A 25 3.29 9.49 0.97
N GLN A 26 2.32 9.21 0.09
CA GLN A 26 1.44 10.19 -0.52
C GLN A 26 0.15 10.40 0.30
N GLY A 27 -0.33 11.65 0.34
CA GLY A 27 -1.58 12.03 0.99
C GLY A 27 -1.46 12.27 2.50
N LYS A 28 -2.61 12.39 3.18
CA LYS A 28 -2.68 12.64 4.64
C LYS A 28 -2.49 11.38 5.47
N MET A 29 -2.94 10.24 4.96
CA MET A 29 -2.78 8.94 5.60
C MET A 29 -1.51 8.27 5.07
N LYS A 30 -0.47 8.29 5.91
CA LYS A 30 0.80 7.59 5.67
C LYS A 30 0.59 6.07 5.88
N ASP A 31 1.54 5.27 5.39
CA ASP A 31 1.58 3.81 5.60
C ASP A 31 0.39 3.04 5.00
N VAL A 32 -0.19 3.56 3.91
CA VAL A 32 -1.23 2.87 3.12
C VAL A 32 -0.97 3.04 1.62
N ILE A 33 -0.96 1.92 0.90
CA ILE A 33 -0.80 1.87 -0.56
C ILE A 33 -2.14 1.50 -1.20
N PHE A 34 -2.48 2.14 -2.32
CA PHE A 34 -3.55 1.71 -3.21
C PHE A 34 -2.98 1.43 -4.59
N VAL A 35 -3.25 0.24 -5.10
CA VAL A 35 -2.90 -0.19 -6.47
C VAL A 35 -4.16 -0.57 -7.25
N LYS A 36 -4.05 -0.61 -8.59
CA LYS A 36 -5.07 -1.17 -9.46
C LYS A 36 -4.69 -2.57 -9.92
N ASP A 37 -5.67 -3.45 -9.97
CA ASP A 37 -5.58 -4.69 -10.73
C ASP A 37 -5.83 -4.44 -12.24
N PRO A 38 -5.66 -5.45 -13.10
CA PRO A 38 -5.92 -5.33 -14.54
C PRO A 38 -7.38 -4.96 -14.89
N ASP A 39 -8.33 -5.31 -14.02
CA ASP A 39 -9.76 -5.00 -14.19
C ASP A 39 -10.11 -3.57 -13.70
N GLY A 40 -9.15 -2.88 -13.08
CA GLY A 40 -9.28 -1.50 -12.62
C GLY A 40 -9.82 -1.36 -11.20
N TYR A 41 -10.00 -2.45 -10.45
CA TYR A 41 -10.37 -2.41 -9.04
C TYR A 41 -9.22 -1.91 -8.17
N TRP A 42 -9.58 -1.20 -7.10
CA TRP A 42 -8.61 -0.67 -6.15
C TRP A 42 -8.35 -1.70 -5.07
N ILE A 43 -7.09 -2.06 -4.91
CA ILE A 43 -6.62 -2.92 -3.84
C ILE A 43 -5.90 -2.04 -2.82
N GLU A 44 -6.45 -2.01 -1.61
CA GLU A 44 -5.79 -1.42 -0.45
C GLU A 44 -4.75 -2.39 0.12
N VAL A 45 -3.53 -1.93 0.32
CA VAL A 45 -2.42 -2.70 0.89
C VAL A 45 -1.90 -1.99 2.13
N ILE A 46 -1.88 -2.70 3.26
CA ILE A 46 -1.54 -2.17 4.58
C ILE A 46 -0.62 -3.14 5.36
N GLN A 47 0.10 -2.59 6.34
CA GLN A 47 0.78 -3.34 7.40
C GLN A 47 -0.03 -3.15 8.69
N ALA A 48 -0.63 -4.22 9.23
CA ALA A 48 -1.54 -4.11 10.37
C ALA A 48 -0.91 -3.50 11.63
N ASP A 49 0.36 -3.79 11.90
CA ASP A 49 1.14 -3.24 13.01
C ASP A 49 1.36 -1.72 12.90
N ARG A 50 1.65 -1.20 11.69
CA ARG A 50 1.75 0.24 11.45
C ARG A 50 0.42 0.95 11.62
N MET A 51 -0.69 0.27 11.28
CA MET A 51 -2.04 0.81 11.48
C MET A 51 -2.45 0.82 12.95
N ALA A 52 -2.07 -0.20 13.73
CA ALA A 52 -2.36 -0.25 15.16
C ALA A 52 -1.72 0.92 15.92
N ALA A 53 -0.51 1.34 15.53
CA ALA A 53 0.22 2.46 16.13
C ALA A 53 -0.39 3.84 15.84
N MET A 54 -1.31 3.96 14.87
CA MET A 54 -1.99 5.23 14.56
C MET A 54 -3.23 5.50 15.42
N GLY A 55 -3.68 4.52 16.20
CA GLY A 55 -4.89 4.61 17.02
C GLY A 55 -4.68 5.03 18.48
N ASP A 56 -3.43 5.21 18.91
CA ASP A 56 -3.04 5.64 20.28
C ASP A 56 -2.77 7.15 20.39
#